data_AF-A0A7Y2JJG1-F1
#
_entry.id   AF-A0A7Y2JJG1-F1
#
_cell.length_a   1.000
_cell.length_b   1.000
_cell.length_c   1.000
_cell.angle_alpha   90.00
_cell.angle_beta   90.00
_cell.angle_gamma   90.00
#
_symmetry.space_group_name_H-M   'P 1'
#
loop_
_entity.id
_entity.type
_entity.pdbx_description
1 polymer ?
#
loop_
_entity_poly.entity_id
_entity_poly.type
_entity_poly.pdbx_seq_one_letter_code
_entity_poly.pdbx_strand_id
1 'polypeptide(L)'
;MAKAASFTCSNCGAVHSKWTGRCDDCGAWNTITEDKPLSAGPSAKGLGAMRGASIRLSELSDAEAPPARSASGLDELDRVLGGGLVPASAVLVGGDPGIGKSTLLLQGAAAFARRGLKAVYISGEEAAAQVRMRAKRLGLADAPVKLATETNLRNILTTLEAERPDLAIIDSIQTMWLDT
;
A
#
# COMPACT_ATOMS: atom_id res chain seq x y z
N MET A 1 11.62 0.48 24.92
CA MET A 1 10.70 1.33 25.72
C MET A 1 9.28 1.02 25.25
N ALA A 2 8.34 0.74 26.15
CA ALA A 2 6.96 0.41 25.77
C ALA A 2 6.34 1.61 25.04
N LYS A 3 5.81 1.38 23.83
CA LYS A 3 5.05 2.40 23.09
C LYS A 3 3.82 2.71 23.95
N ALA A 4 3.70 3.97 24.41
CA ALA A 4 2.58 4.38 25.26
C ALA A 4 1.25 4.11 24.53
N ALA A 5 0.26 3.61 25.26
CA ALA A 5 -1.09 3.40 24.72
C ALA A 5 -1.62 4.73 24.17
N SER A 6 -2.08 4.71 22.92
CA SER A 6 -2.69 5.85 22.25
C SER A 6 -4.19 5.72 22.36
N PHE A 7 -4.86 6.78 22.82
CA PHE A 7 -6.31 6.82 22.95
C PHE A 7 -6.88 7.84 21.99
N THR A 8 -7.82 7.44 21.14
CA THR A 8 -8.38 8.31 20.10
C THR A 8 -9.85 8.58 20.38
N CYS A 9 -10.25 9.85 20.31
CA CYS A 9 -11.66 10.24 20.44
C CYS A 9 -12.42 9.91 19.14
N SER A 10 -13.41 9.03 19.22
CA SER A 10 -14.26 8.66 18.08
C SER A 10 -15.12 9.80 17.52
N ASN A 11 -15.26 10.91 18.26
CA ASN A 11 -16.07 12.06 17.86
C ASN A 11 -15.27 13.16 17.15
N CYS A 12 -14.02 13.41 17.55
CA CYS A 12 -13.20 14.50 16.98
C CYS A 12 -11.82 14.06 16.48
N GLY A 13 -11.42 12.81 16.69
CA GLY A 13 -10.12 12.29 16.30
C GLY A 13 -8.95 12.75 17.18
N ALA A 14 -9.20 13.48 18.28
CA ALA A 14 -8.15 13.90 19.21
C ALA A 14 -7.44 12.70 19.84
N VAL A 15 -6.12 12.76 19.91
CA VAL A 15 -5.26 11.70 20.45
C VAL A 15 -4.78 12.09 21.85
N HIS A 16 -5.05 11.22 22.82
CA HIS A 16 -4.72 11.38 24.23
C HIS A 16 -3.74 10.29 24.67
N SER A 17 -2.87 10.62 25.63
CA SER A 17 -1.87 9.70 26.20
C SER A 17 -2.39 8.85 27.35
N LYS A 18 -3.60 9.13 27.84
CA LYS A 18 -4.30 8.40 28.90
C LYS A 18 -5.79 8.38 28.60
N TRP A 19 -6.47 7.33 29.02
CA TRP A 19 -7.93 7.29 28.97
C TRP A 19 -8.53 8.27 29.96
N THR A 20 -9.49 9.06 29.50
CA THR A 20 -10.34 9.91 30.33
C THR A 20 -11.81 9.68 29.92
N GLY A 21 -12.73 9.77 30.89
CA GLY A 21 -14.16 9.60 30.60
C GLY A 21 -14.75 10.71 29.72
N ARG A 22 -14.02 11.81 29.52
CA ARG A 22 -14.40 12.97 28.72
C ARG A 22 -13.22 13.41 27.85
N CYS A 23 -13.47 13.67 26.58
CA CYS A 23 -12.49 14.24 25.65
C CYS A 23 -12.22 15.72 26.00
N ASP A 24 -10.95 16.07 26.17
CA ASP A 24 -10.54 17.43 26.54
C ASP A 24 -10.69 18.43 25.38
N ASP A 25 -10.70 17.95 24.13
CA ASP A 25 -10.83 18.78 22.92
C ASP A 25 -12.29 19.07 22.54
N CYS A 26 -13.14 18.04 22.49
CA CYS A 26 -14.53 18.21 22.04
C CYS A 26 -15.56 18.11 23.18
N GLY A 27 -15.13 17.82 24.41
CA GLY A 27 -15.99 17.74 25.58
C GLY A 27 -16.93 16.53 25.63
N ALA A 28 -16.87 15.63 24.64
CA ALA A 28 -17.74 14.46 24.55
C ALA A 28 -17.37 13.38 25.57
N TRP A 29 -18.37 12.71 26.11
CA TRP A 29 -18.21 11.67 27.13
C TRP A 29 -18.17 10.28 26.50
N ASN A 30 -17.34 9.39 27.05
CA ASN A 30 -17.19 7.99 26.64
C ASN A 30 -16.85 7.79 25.15
N THR A 31 -16.29 8.80 24.49
CA THR A 31 -15.88 8.73 23.07
C THR A 31 -14.41 8.35 22.90
N ILE A 32 -13.62 8.31 23.97
CA ILE A 32 -12.20 7.97 23.90
C ILE A 32 -12.03 6.45 23.89
N THR A 33 -11.50 5.92 22.79
CA THR A 33 -11.21 4.50 22.59
C THR A 33 -9.71 4.25 22.55
N GLU A 34 -9.25 3.15 23.14
CA GLU A 34 -7.85 2.72 23.05
C GLU A 34 -7.57 2.13 21.66
N ASP A 35 -6.62 2.71 20.92
CA ASP A 35 -6.15 2.15 19.65
C ASP A 35 -5.24 0.95 19.93
N LYS A 36 -5.81 -0.25 19.83
CA LYS A 36 -5.03 -1.48 19.80
C LYS A 36 -4.44 -1.65 18.39
N PRO A 37 -3.11 -1.67 18.21
CA PRO A 37 -2.53 -1.98 16.92
C PRO A 37 -2.94 -3.40 16.48
N LEU A 38 -3.33 -3.55 15.21
CA LEU A 38 -3.71 -4.83 14.58
C LEU A 38 -2.61 -5.89 14.63
N SER A 39 -1.37 -5.49 14.88
CA SER A 39 -0.28 -6.37 15.27
C SER A 39 0.79 -5.59 16.03
N ALA A 40 1.04 -5.95 17.28
CA ALA A 40 2.31 -5.64 17.93
C ALA A 40 3.28 -6.77 17.57
N GLY A 41 4.29 -6.47 16.75
CA GLY A 41 5.42 -7.39 16.58
C GLY A 41 6.05 -7.70 17.96
N PRO A 42 6.63 -8.89 18.16
CA PRO A 42 7.11 -9.29 19.48
C PRO A 42 8.15 -8.28 19.97
N SER A 43 7.98 -7.80 21.20
CA SER A 43 9.05 -7.10 21.89
C SER A 43 10.27 -8.02 21.97
N ALA A 44 11.48 -7.50 21.80
CA ALA A 44 12.75 -8.26 21.77
C ALA A 44 13.08 -9.08 23.05
N LYS A 45 12.14 -9.25 23.98
CA LYS A 45 12.21 -10.27 25.04
C LYS A 45 11.53 -11.53 24.50
N GLY A 46 12.29 -12.62 24.42
CA GLY A 46 11.86 -13.89 23.86
C GLY A 46 10.53 -14.42 24.41
N LEU A 47 10.02 -15.46 23.77
CA LEU A 47 8.78 -16.16 24.12
C LEU A 47 8.78 -16.49 25.63
N GLY A 48 8.10 -15.65 26.42
CA GLY A 48 7.88 -15.89 27.84
C GLY A 48 7.00 -17.12 28.07
N ALA A 49 6.73 -17.44 29.34
CA ALA A 49 5.94 -18.61 29.73
C ALA A 49 4.45 -18.58 29.31
N MET A 50 3.97 -17.49 28.70
CA MET A 50 2.62 -17.43 28.12
C MET A 50 2.58 -18.17 26.78
N ARG A 51 1.87 -19.29 26.76
CA ARG A 51 1.52 -19.98 25.51
C ARG A 51 0.57 -19.11 24.69
N GLY A 52 0.81 -19.01 23.38
CA GLY A 52 -0.10 -18.36 22.45
C GLY A 52 -1.43 -19.10 22.31
N ALA A 53 -2.41 -18.46 21.66
CA ALA A 53 -3.68 -19.10 21.33
C ALA A 53 -3.50 -20.12 20.18
N SER A 54 -4.25 -21.23 20.24
CA SER A 54 -4.31 -22.19 19.13
C SER A 54 -5.06 -21.58 17.94
N ILE A 55 -4.51 -21.76 16.74
CA ILE A 55 -5.16 -21.37 15.49
C ILE A 55 -6.03 -22.51 14.95
N ARG A 56 -7.17 -22.18 14.31
CA ARG A 56 -7.95 -23.14 13.53
C ARG A 56 -7.20 -23.43 12.23
N LEU A 57 -7.00 -24.70 11.92
CA LEU A 57 -6.49 -25.14 10.62
C LEU A 57 -7.69 -25.45 9.70
N SER A 58 -7.61 -25.00 8.45
CA SER A 58 -8.53 -25.35 7.36
C SER A 58 -7.88 -26.42 6.46
N GLU A 59 -8.70 -27.14 5.69
CA GLU A 59 -8.23 -28.09 4.69
C GLU A 59 -7.99 -27.39 3.34
N LEU A 60 -7.07 -27.93 2.53
CA LEU A 60 -6.82 -27.41 1.17
C LEU A 60 -8.03 -27.61 0.23
N SER A 61 -8.91 -28.55 0.55
CA SER A 61 -10.18 -28.81 -0.14
C SER A 61 -11.30 -27.85 0.23
N ASP A 62 -11.09 -26.96 1.21
CA ASP A 62 -12.09 -25.99 1.61
C ASP A 62 -12.36 -25.03 0.44
N ALA A 63 -13.63 -24.97 0.03
CA ALA A 63 -14.06 -24.15 -1.09
C ALA A 63 -14.35 -22.72 -0.62
N GLU A 64 -13.35 -21.86 -0.68
CA GLU A 64 -13.53 -20.40 -0.60
C GLU A 64 -13.52 -19.78 -1.99
N ALA A 65 -14.39 -18.79 -2.20
CA ALA A 65 -14.39 -18.05 -3.45
C ALA A 65 -13.07 -17.27 -3.57
N PRO A 66 -12.35 -17.35 -4.71
CA PRO A 66 -11.13 -16.61 -4.90
C PRO A 66 -11.42 -15.10 -4.87
N PRO A 67 -10.44 -14.28 -4.44
CA PRO A 67 -10.62 -12.83 -4.42
C PRO A 67 -10.87 -12.30 -5.83
N ALA A 68 -11.69 -11.25 -5.93
CA ALA A 68 -11.94 -10.55 -7.19
C ALA A 68 -10.62 -10.00 -7.76
N ARG A 69 -10.49 -10.00 -9.08
CA ARG A 69 -9.30 -9.55 -9.80
C ARG A 69 -9.67 -8.45 -10.79
N SER A 70 -8.83 -7.43 -10.86
CA SER A 70 -8.89 -6.41 -11.90
C SER A 70 -8.03 -6.86 -13.08
N ALA A 71 -8.62 -7.04 -14.25
CA ALA A 71 -7.87 -7.34 -15.47
C ALA A 71 -7.25 -6.06 -16.05
N SER A 72 -6.01 -6.13 -16.51
CA SER A 72 -5.35 -5.04 -17.26
C SER A 72 -5.78 -5.02 -18.72
N GLY A 73 -6.16 -6.17 -19.28
CA GLY A 73 -6.38 -6.35 -20.72
C GLY A 73 -5.09 -6.55 -21.52
N LEU A 74 -3.96 -6.74 -20.83
CA LEU A 74 -2.72 -7.21 -21.43
C LEU A 74 -2.61 -8.71 -21.12
N ASP A 75 -2.90 -9.55 -22.10
CA ASP A 75 -3.12 -10.99 -21.90
C ASP A 75 -1.99 -11.67 -21.12
N GLU A 76 -0.73 -11.43 -21.49
CA GLU A 76 0.40 -12.05 -20.79
C GLU A 76 0.63 -11.47 -19.38
N LEU A 77 0.32 -10.19 -19.14
CA LEU A 77 0.39 -9.62 -17.80
C LEU A 77 -0.70 -10.21 -16.91
N ASP A 78 -1.93 -10.28 -17.42
CA ASP A 78 -3.05 -10.87 -16.68
C ASP A 78 -2.79 -12.34 -16.40
N ARG A 79 -2.23 -13.09 -17.35
CA ARG A 79 -1.79 -14.48 -17.17
C ARG A 79 -0.78 -14.63 -16.04
N VAL A 80 0.27 -13.81 -16.03
CA VAL A 80 1.31 -13.86 -14.98
C VAL A 80 0.73 -13.47 -13.60
N LEU A 81 -0.22 -12.54 -13.57
CA LEU A 81 -0.92 -12.17 -12.34
C LEU A 81 -1.98 -13.20 -11.89
N GLY A 82 -2.24 -14.25 -12.68
CA GLY A 82 -3.25 -15.27 -12.37
C GLY A 82 -4.68 -14.83 -12.68
N GLY A 83 -4.87 -14.11 -13.78
CA GLY A 83 -6.14 -13.56 -14.24
C GLY A 83 -6.35 -12.06 -13.93
N GLY A 84 -5.33 -11.37 -13.41
CA GLY A 84 -5.39 -9.95 -13.07
C GLY A 84 -4.95 -9.64 -11.64
N LEU A 85 -4.91 -8.34 -11.32
CA LEU A 85 -4.43 -7.81 -10.05
C LEU A 85 -5.43 -8.08 -8.92
N VAL A 86 -4.94 -8.66 -7.82
CA VAL A 86 -5.70 -8.86 -6.58
C VAL A 86 -5.60 -7.60 -5.71
N PRO A 87 -6.72 -7.06 -5.19
CA PRO A 87 -6.69 -5.95 -4.24
C PRO A 87 -5.89 -6.27 -2.98
N ALA A 88 -5.31 -5.24 -2.36
CA ALA A 88 -4.53 -5.37 -1.12
C ALA A 88 -3.39 -6.41 -1.19
N SER A 89 -2.80 -6.59 -2.38
CA SER A 89 -1.64 -7.45 -2.61
C SER A 89 -0.39 -6.63 -2.90
N ALA A 90 0.78 -7.25 -2.73
CA ALA A 90 2.07 -6.70 -3.14
C ALA A 90 2.70 -7.59 -4.20
N VAL A 91 3.12 -6.99 -5.32
CA VAL A 91 3.75 -7.70 -6.45
C VAL A 91 5.15 -7.16 -6.65
N LEU A 92 6.15 -8.04 -6.66
CA LEU A 92 7.54 -7.69 -6.94
C LEU A 92 7.88 -8.06 -8.39
N VAL A 93 8.31 -7.07 -9.17
CA VAL A 93 8.81 -7.28 -10.54
C VAL A 93 10.34 -7.26 -10.52
N GLY A 94 10.93 -8.45 -10.60
CA GLY A 94 12.37 -8.64 -10.69
C GLY A 94 12.89 -8.79 -12.12
N GLY A 95 14.20 -8.61 -12.31
CA GLY A 95 14.88 -8.81 -13.59
C GLY A 95 16.09 -7.91 -13.75
N ASP A 96 16.95 -8.23 -14.71
CA ASP A 96 18.21 -7.51 -14.94
C ASP A 96 17.98 -6.02 -15.28
N PRO A 97 18.95 -5.14 -14.99
CA PRO A 97 18.91 -3.77 -15.48
C PRO A 97 18.73 -3.73 -17.01
N GLY A 98 17.85 -2.86 -17.49
CA GLY A 98 17.60 -2.72 -18.94
C GLY A 98 16.69 -3.76 -19.59
N ILE A 99 16.24 -4.81 -18.87
CA ILE A 99 15.32 -5.82 -19.43
C ILE A 99 13.91 -5.28 -19.75
N GLY A 100 13.60 -4.04 -19.34
CA GLY A 100 12.32 -3.38 -19.65
C GLY A 100 11.28 -3.39 -18.53
N LYS A 101 11.68 -3.60 -17.26
CA LYS A 101 10.76 -3.56 -16.10
C LYS A 101 9.92 -2.29 -16.03
N SER A 102 10.57 -1.12 -16.05
CA SER A 102 9.88 0.18 -16.00
C SER A 102 8.97 0.39 -17.21
N THR A 103 9.32 -0.14 -18.37
CA THR A 103 8.47 -0.09 -19.57
C THR A 103 7.21 -0.93 -19.40
N LEU A 104 7.36 -2.17 -18.92
CA LEU A 104 6.23 -3.05 -18.61
C LEU A 104 5.32 -2.45 -17.52
N LEU A 105 5.91 -1.93 -16.45
CA LEU A 105 5.18 -1.29 -15.35
C LEU A 105 4.39 -0.08 -15.83
N LEU A 106 4.98 0.78 -16.67
CA LEU A 106 4.30 1.95 -17.23
C LEU A 106 3.14 1.56 -18.16
N GLN A 107 3.31 0.53 -18.99
CA GLN A 107 2.24 -0.03 -19.82
C GLN A 107 1.11 -0.63 -18.97
N GLY A 108 1.46 -1.41 -17.94
CA GLY A 108 0.50 -1.99 -16.99
C GLY A 108 -0.28 -0.92 -16.24
N ALA A 109 0.40 0.12 -15.71
CA ALA A 109 -0.22 1.26 -15.04
C ALA A 109 -1.27 1.92 -15.93
N ALA A 110 -0.90 2.21 -17.18
CA ALA A 110 -1.79 2.82 -18.15
C ALA A 110 -2.98 1.92 -18.50
N ALA A 111 -2.76 0.61 -18.66
CA ALA A 111 -3.80 -0.36 -18.97
C ALA A 111 -4.84 -0.46 -17.84
N PHE A 112 -4.38 -0.59 -16.58
CA PHE A 112 -5.27 -0.57 -15.42
C PHE A 112 -6.01 0.77 -15.28
N ALA A 113 -5.31 1.88 -15.46
CA ALA A 113 -5.92 3.21 -15.35
C ALA A 113 -7.04 3.44 -16.39
N ARG A 114 -6.83 3.00 -17.64
CA ARG A 114 -7.85 3.07 -18.71
C ARG A 114 -9.08 2.20 -18.40
N ARG A 115 -8.96 1.22 -17.53
CA ARG A 115 -10.07 0.37 -17.06
C ARG A 115 -10.73 0.87 -15.76
N GLY A 116 -10.37 2.07 -15.32
CA GLY A 116 -11.04 2.77 -14.22
C GLY A 116 -10.33 2.69 -12.88
N LEU A 117 -9.18 2.01 -12.76
CA LEU A 117 -8.40 2.02 -11.53
C LEU A 117 -7.69 3.36 -11.36
N LYS A 118 -7.72 3.93 -10.15
CA LYS A 118 -6.90 5.08 -9.79
C LYS A 118 -5.45 4.64 -9.65
N ALA A 119 -4.65 4.85 -10.69
CA ALA A 119 -3.24 4.45 -10.73
C ALA A 119 -2.29 5.61 -10.39
N VAL A 120 -1.31 5.34 -9.52
CA VAL A 120 -0.20 6.23 -9.17
C VAL A 120 1.12 5.54 -9.52
N TYR A 121 1.98 6.23 -10.26
CA TYR A 121 3.34 5.81 -10.59
C TYR A 121 4.33 6.73 -9.88
N ILE A 122 5.19 6.16 -9.04
CA ILE A 122 6.21 6.88 -8.28
C ILE A 122 7.56 6.41 -8.79
N SER A 123 8.30 7.34 -9.39
CA SER A 123 9.65 7.11 -9.88
C SER A 123 10.66 7.60 -8.85
N GLY A 124 11.60 6.76 -8.44
CA GLY A 124 12.77 7.18 -7.67
C GLY A 124 14.04 7.28 -8.51
N GLU A 125 14.07 6.66 -9.70
CA GLU A 125 15.25 6.65 -10.59
C GLU A 125 15.23 7.77 -11.64
N GLU A 126 14.05 8.10 -12.17
CA GLU A 126 13.91 9.02 -13.31
C GLU A 126 13.05 10.24 -12.97
N ALA A 127 13.40 11.38 -13.57
CA ALA A 127 12.58 12.58 -13.47
C ALA A 127 11.24 12.41 -14.19
N ALA A 128 10.19 13.05 -13.68
CA ALA A 128 8.85 12.97 -14.25
C ALA A 128 8.80 13.29 -15.76
N ALA A 129 9.62 14.24 -16.24
CA ALA A 129 9.71 14.58 -17.66
C ALA A 129 10.21 13.41 -18.53
N GLN A 130 11.17 12.61 -18.03
CA GLN A 130 11.69 11.44 -18.74
C GLN A 130 10.65 10.31 -18.79
N VAL A 131 9.95 10.06 -17.68
CA VAL A 131 8.85 9.09 -17.64
C VAL A 131 7.74 9.50 -18.62
N ARG A 132 7.34 10.78 -18.65
CA ARG A 132 6.35 11.30 -19.63
C ARG A 132 6.82 11.15 -21.08
N MET A 133 8.11 11.36 -21.36
CA MET A 133 8.66 11.15 -22.70
C MET A 133 8.50 9.67 -23.13
N ARG A 134 8.79 8.72 -22.24
CA ARG A 134 8.59 7.28 -22.52
C ARG A 134 7.11 6.95 -22.71
N ALA A 135 6.23 7.45 -21.85
CA ALA A 135 4.79 7.28 -21.99
C ALA A 135 4.31 7.76 -23.38
N LYS A 136 4.81 8.91 -23.85
CA LYS A 136 4.48 9.42 -25.19
C LYS A 136 4.96 8.48 -26.31
N ARG A 137 6.20 7.97 -26.22
CA ARG A 137 6.74 7.01 -27.20
C ARG A 137 5.96 5.70 -27.25
N LEU A 138 5.42 5.28 -26.10
CA LEU A 138 4.61 4.06 -25.97
C LEU A 138 3.12 4.28 -26.32
N GLY A 139 2.69 5.49 -26.67
CA GLY A 139 1.28 5.78 -26.97
C GLY A 139 0.38 5.80 -25.72
N LEU A 140 0.93 6.18 -24.56
CA LEU A 140 0.28 6.17 -23.25
C LEU A 140 0.07 7.58 -22.67
N ALA A 141 0.34 8.63 -23.44
CA ALA A 141 0.32 10.01 -22.94
C ALA A 141 -1.05 10.49 -22.44
N ASP A 142 -2.13 9.87 -22.92
CA ASP A 142 -3.52 10.11 -22.57
C ASP A 142 -4.04 9.23 -21.43
N ALA A 143 -3.25 8.25 -20.97
CA ALA A 143 -3.67 7.37 -19.89
C ALA A 143 -3.77 8.15 -18.56
N PRO A 144 -4.83 7.95 -17.76
CA PRO A 144 -5.07 8.71 -16.53
C PRO A 144 -4.22 8.20 -15.36
N VAL A 145 -2.90 8.19 -15.52
CA VAL A 145 -1.92 7.77 -14.51
C VAL A 145 -1.37 9.01 -13.80
N LYS A 146 -1.49 9.07 -12.47
CA LYS A 146 -0.83 10.10 -11.66
C LYS A 146 0.65 9.77 -11.53
N LEU A 147 1.53 10.75 -11.75
CA LEU A 147 2.98 10.54 -11.77
C LEU A 147 3.67 11.45 -10.75
N ALA A 148 4.55 10.89 -9.94
CA ALA A 148 5.42 11.62 -9.01
C ALA A 148 6.87 11.13 -9.12
N THR A 149 7.81 11.99 -8.73
CA THR A 149 9.21 11.62 -8.52
C THR A 149 9.56 11.89 -7.06
N GLU A 150 9.84 10.85 -6.29
CA GLU A 150 10.11 10.93 -4.86
C GLU A 150 10.88 9.67 -4.41
N THR A 151 11.76 9.83 -3.41
CA THR A 151 12.55 8.75 -2.81
C THR A 151 12.32 8.62 -1.31
N ASN A 152 11.78 9.66 -0.64
CA ASN A 152 11.42 9.58 0.76
C ASN A 152 10.13 8.77 0.96
N LEU A 153 10.22 7.65 1.67
CA LEU A 153 9.09 6.75 1.87
C LEU A 153 7.95 7.38 2.69
N ARG A 154 8.23 8.27 3.65
CA ARG A 154 7.16 8.94 4.43
C ARG A 154 6.32 9.87 3.55
N ASN A 155 6.96 10.64 2.68
CA ASN A 155 6.27 11.50 1.72
C ASN A 155 5.38 10.67 0.79
N ILE A 156 5.91 9.55 0.31
CA ILE A 156 5.17 8.61 -0.54
C ILE A 156 3.95 8.07 0.20
N LEU A 157 4.13 7.52 1.39
CA LEU A 157 3.04 6.96 2.18
C LEU A 157 1.97 8.01 2.51
N THR A 158 2.38 9.20 2.94
CA THR A 158 1.46 10.33 3.19
C THR A 158 0.66 10.69 1.95
N THR A 159 1.29 10.67 0.78
CA THR A 159 0.63 10.92 -0.51
C THR A 159 -0.35 9.80 -0.85
N LEU A 160 0.02 8.54 -0.65
CA LEU A 160 -0.84 7.39 -0.93
C LEU A 160 -2.04 7.31 0.03
N GLU A 161 -1.89 7.72 1.28
CA GLU A 161 -3.00 7.83 2.24
C GLU A 161 -4.02 8.90 1.83
N ALA A 162 -3.55 10.06 1.37
CA ALA A 162 -4.43 11.12 0.88
C ALA A 162 -5.09 10.76 -0.46
N GLU A 163 -4.34 10.13 -1.36
CA GLU A 163 -4.82 9.79 -2.69
C GLU A 163 -5.66 8.50 -2.72
N ARG A 164 -5.45 7.55 -1.82
CA ARG A 164 -6.12 6.24 -1.81
C ARG A 164 -6.22 5.61 -3.21
N PRO A 165 -5.11 5.37 -3.92
CA PRO A 165 -5.15 4.75 -5.23
C PRO A 165 -5.50 3.26 -5.14
N ASP A 166 -6.09 2.72 -6.22
CA ASP A 166 -6.33 1.27 -6.37
C ASP A 166 -5.04 0.53 -6.77
N LEU A 167 -4.11 1.23 -7.41
CA LEU A 167 -2.81 0.74 -7.83
C LEU A 167 -1.73 1.79 -7.58
N ALA A 168 -0.69 1.41 -6.83
CA ALA A 168 0.53 2.18 -6.68
C ALA A 168 1.72 1.38 -7.23
N ILE A 169 2.52 2.01 -8.09
CA ILE A 169 3.77 1.45 -8.61
C ILE A 169 4.94 2.27 -8.06
N ILE A 170 5.93 1.57 -7.52
CA ILE A 170 7.18 2.13 -7.01
C ILE A 170 8.33 1.65 -7.90
N ASP A 171 8.91 2.55 -8.68
CA ASP A 171 10.01 2.27 -9.63
C ASP A 171 11.23 3.14 -9.29
N SER A 172 12.17 2.70 -8.44
CA SER A 172 12.30 1.34 -7.89
C SER A 172 12.54 1.35 -6.39
N ILE A 173 12.22 0.23 -5.73
CA ILE A 173 12.34 0.08 -4.27
C ILE A 173 13.76 0.34 -3.75
N GLN A 174 14.79 0.09 -4.56
CA GLN A 174 16.20 0.28 -4.22
C GLN A 174 16.56 1.75 -3.99
N THR A 175 15.76 2.66 -4.53
CA THR A 175 15.98 4.11 -4.38
C THR A 175 15.24 4.71 -3.18
N MET A 176 14.39 3.92 -2.52
CA MET A 176 13.54 4.38 -1.43
C MET A 176 14.32 4.41 -0.11
N TRP A 177 14.12 5.46 0.67
CA TRP A 177 14.73 5.60 1.99
C TRP A 177 13.71 6.03 3.05
N LEU A 178 13.99 5.66 4.30
CA LEU A 178 13.21 6.05 5.48
C LEU A 178 14.17 6.66 6.50
N ASP A 179 13.88 7.86 6.96
CA ASP A 179 14.47 8.45 8.15
C ASP A 179 14.08 7.61 9.38
N THR A 180 15.10 7.15 10.11
CA THR A 180 14.98 6.36 11.34
C THR A 180 14.18 7.09 12.42
#